data_AF-A0A2C9KMW5-F1
#
_entry.id   AF-A0A2C9KMW5-F1
#
_cell.length_a   1.000
_cell.length_b   1.000
_cell.length_c   1.000
_cell.angle_alpha   90.00
_cell.angle_beta   90.00
_cell.angle_gamma   90.00
#
_symmetry.space_group_name_H-M   'P 1'
#
loop_
_entity.id
_entity.type
_entity.pdbx_description
1 polymer ?
#
loop_
_entity_poly.entity_id
_entity_poly.type
_entity_poly.pdbx_seq_one_letter_code
_entity_poly.pdbx_strand_id
1 'polypeptide(L)'
;DANLNFSKVNDAISNFNKANDSKSNFNKAKYAKFNFNKAKYAKSNLHKAKYAKSNIYKAKDAKSNVYKAKDAKSNLHKAKDAKSNLHKAKDAKSNLQKTKYAKSNIYKAKDAKSNLHKAKDAKSNLYKVNDAISNFNKANDSKSNFNKAKYAKFNFNKAKYAKSNLHKAKYAKSNIYKAKDAKSNVYKAKDAKSNLHKAKYAKSNIYKAKDAKSNLHKAKDAKSNLHKAKDAKSNLQKTKYAKSNIYKAKDAKSNLHKAKDAKSNLYKAKDAKSNFNKAKDVKSNFNKANLIKTINGRA
;
A
#
# COMPACT_ATOMS: atom_id res chain seq x y z
N ASP A 1 14.62 29.15 -20.57
CA ASP A 1 14.70 28.23 -19.40
C ASP A 1 14.97 29.00 -18.13
N ALA A 2 14.62 28.45 -16.97
CA ALA A 2 14.78 29.15 -15.68
C ALA A 2 15.43 28.23 -14.64
N ASN A 3 16.61 28.60 -14.16
CA ASN A 3 17.36 27.83 -13.17
C ASN A 3 17.72 28.72 -11.98
N LEU A 4 17.07 28.51 -10.84
CA LEU A 4 17.34 29.26 -9.61
C LEU A 4 18.12 28.41 -8.61
N ASN A 5 19.15 29.00 -8.02
CA ASN A 5 19.95 28.41 -6.95
C ASN A 5 19.92 29.33 -5.75
N PHE A 6 19.43 28.84 -4.61
CA PHE A 6 19.47 29.57 -3.35
C PHE A 6 20.35 28.82 -2.34
N SER A 7 21.16 29.56 -1.59
CA SER A 7 22.07 29.01 -0.57
C SER A 7 22.00 29.86 0.69
N LYS A 8 21.79 29.22 1.85
CA LYS A 8 21.80 29.86 3.18
C LYS A 8 20.85 31.07 3.32
N VAL A 9 19.60 30.95 2.88
CA VAL A 9 18.57 31.99 3.06
C VAL A 9 17.52 31.55 4.08
N ASN A 10 16.87 32.48 4.77
CA ASN A 10 15.75 32.14 5.67
C ASN A 10 14.56 31.60 4.89
N ASP A 11 14.18 32.32 3.82
CA ASP A 11 13.05 32.01 2.94
C ASP A 11 13.51 31.89 1.49
N ALA A 12 13.20 30.75 0.87
CA ALA A 12 13.43 30.53 -0.55
C ALA A 12 12.10 30.25 -1.24
N ILE A 13 11.53 31.28 -1.85
CA ILE A 13 10.26 31.21 -2.56
C ILE A 13 10.52 31.50 -4.03
N SER A 14 10.06 30.61 -4.91
CA SER A 14 10.06 30.88 -6.35
C SER A 14 8.80 30.39 -7.03
N ASN A 15 8.41 31.14 -8.07
CA ASN A 15 7.24 30.88 -8.90
C ASN A 15 7.68 30.89 -10.37
N PHE A 16 7.44 29.78 -11.08
CA PHE A 16 7.67 29.67 -12.52
C PHE A 16 6.33 29.54 -13.23
N ASN A 17 6.09 30.40 -14.20
CA ASN A 17 4.91 30.37 -15.04
C ASN A 17 5.33 30.12 -16.50
N LYS A 18 4.77 29.09 -17.13
CA LYS A 18 4.94 28.76 -18.56
C LYS A 18 6.40 28.54 -19.02
N ALA A 19 7.33 28.25 -18.11
CA ALA A 19 8.73 27.98 -18.46
C ALA A 19 8.88 26.62 -19.17
N ASN A 20 9.74 26.53 -20.18
CA ASN A 20 9.99 25.25 -20.87
C ASN A 20 10.75 24.28 -19.95
N ASP A 21 12.01 24.58 -19.63
CA ASP A 21 12.75 23.94 -18.56
C ASP A 21 12.85 24.84 -17.33
N SER A 22 12.43 24.30 -16.19
CA SER A 22 12.41 25.02 -14.91
C SER A 22 13.01 24.17 -13.80
N LYS A 23 14.10 24.66 -13.23
CA LYS A 23 14.85 24.01 -12.15
C LYS A 23 15.00 24.96 -10.98
N SER A 24 14.78 24.46 -9.78
CA SER A 24 15.13 25.17 -8.55
C SER A 24 15.91 24.27 -7.63
N ASN A 25 17.10 24.72 -7.26
CA ASN A 25 17.94 24.06 -6.29
C ASN A 25 18.06 24.95 -5.07
N PHE A 26 18.01 24.30 -3.92
CA PHE A 26 17.97 24.97 -2.65
C PHE A 26 18.88 24.26 -1.66
N ASN A 27 19.70 25.03 -0.94
CA ASN A 27 20.59 24.52 0.11
C ASN A 27 20.49 25.36 1.40
N LYS A 28 19.92 24.77 2.47
CA LYS A 28 19.74 25.31 3.85
C LYS A 28 18.81 26.53 4.02
N ALA A 29 17.54 26.32 4.41
CA ALA A 29 16.56 27.38 4.72
C ALA A 29 15.68 27.03 5.91
N LYS A 30 15.04 28.03 6.49
CA LYS A 30 13.90 27.80 7.37
C LYS A 30 12.68 27.37 6.54
N TYR A 31 12.35 28.11 5.49
CA TYR A 31 11.24 27.79 4.60
C TYR A 31 11.68 27.77 3.14
N ALA A 32 11.31 26.72 2.41
CA ALA A 32 11.57 26.63 0.98
C ALA A 32 10.31 26.17 0.25
N LYS A 33 9.81 27.00 -0.67
CA LYS A 33 8.57 26.79 -1.42
C LYS A 33 8.77 27.09 -2.90
N PHE A 34 8.58 26.07 -3.74
CA PHE A 34 8.66 26.22 -5.18
C PHE A 34 7.33 25.89 -5.85
N ASN A 35 6.86 26.80 -6.71
CA ASN A 35 5.65 26.61 -7.49
C ASN A 35 5.98 26.65 -8.98
N PHE A 36 5.61 25.61 -9.70
CA PHE A 36 5.75 25.51 -11.15
C PHE A 36 4.37 25.37 -11.77
N ASN A 37 4.04 26.25 -12.70
CA ASN A 37 2.74 26.30 -13.37
C ASN A 37 2.94 26.22 -14.89
N LYS A 38 2.41 25.17 -15.50
CA LYS A 38 2.48 24.90 -16.95
C LYS A 38 3.92 24.84 -17.48
N ALA A 39 4.82 24.16 -16.76
CA ALA A 39 6.18 23.96 -17.23
C ALA A 39 6.31 22.67 -18.04
N LYS A 40 7.09 22.61 -19.14
CA LYS A 40 7.29 21.34 -19.86
C LYS A 40 8.06 20.37 -18.97
N TYR A 41 9.13 20.84 -18.36
CA TYR A 41 9.95 20.11 -17.39
C TYR A 41 10.11 20.93 -16.11
N ALA A 42 9.75 20.35 -14.97
CA ALA A 42 9.85 20.99 -13.66
C ALA A 42 10.63 20.12 -12.68
N LYS A 43 11.69 20.67 -12.09
CA LYS A 43 12.53 20.00 -11.11
C LYS A 43 12.79 20.89 -9.89
N SER A 44 12.34 20.45 -8.72
CA SER A 44 12.74 21.04 -7.43
C SER A 44 13.69 20.11 -6.67
N ASN A 45 14.79 20.69 -6.15
CA ASN A 45 15.70 20.02 -5.23
C ASN A 45 15.84 20.87 -3.97
N LEU A 46 15.28 20.38 -2.86
CA LEU A 46 15.24 21.06 -1.57
C LEU A 46 16.16 20.33 -0.59
N HIS A 47 17.36 20.88 -0.34
CA HIS A 47 18.34 20.32 0.58
C HIS A 47 18.35 21.10 1.89
N LYS A 48 18.01 20.42 3.00
CA LYS A 48 17.93 20.93 4.37
C LYS A 48 16.97 22.12 4.50
N ALA A 49 15.73 21.87 4.89
CA ALA A 49 14.82 22.94 5.28
C ALA A 49 13.96 22.59 6.50
N LYS A 50 13.57 23.54 7.35
CA LYS A 50 12.55 23.24 8.39
C LYS A 50 11.24 22.86 7.70
N TYR A 51 10.82 23.65 6.71
CA TYR A 51 9.65 23.40 5.88
C TYR A 51 10.00 23.41 4.39
N ALA A 52 9.81 22.28 3.71
CA ALA A 52 10.04 22.15 2.27
C ALA A 52 8.73 21.83 1.55
N LYS A 53 8.35 22.65 0.57
CA LYS A 53 7.16 22.47 -0.26
C LYS A 53 7.48 22.63 -1.74
N SER A 54 7.11 21.63 -2.54
CA SER A 54 7.11 21.74 -4.00
C SER A 54 5.70 21.54 -4.52
N ASN A 55 5.23 22.48 -5.35
CA ASN A 55 3.98 22.38 -6.08
C ASN A 55 4.30 22.43 -7.59
N ILE A 56 3.87 21.42 -8.34
CA ILE A 56 4.00 21.40 -9.80
C ILE A 56 2.62 21.15 -10.39
N TYR A 57 2.11 22.10 -11.15
CA TYR A 57 0.83 22.03 -11.85
C TYR A 57 1.06 22.05 -13.36
N LYS A 58 0.57 21.01 -14.05
CA LYS A 58 0.70 20.80 -15.50
C LYS A 58 2.17 20.73 -15.95
N ALA A 59 2.68 19.52 -16.15
CA ALA A 59 4.00 19.32 -16.75
C ALA A 59 4.07 18.05 -17.59
N LYS A 60 5.04 17.95 -18.52
CA LYS A 60 5.40 16.66 -19.10
C LYS A 60 6.09 15.83 -18.02
N ASP A 61 7.19 16.35 -17.47
CA ASP A 61 7.90 15.72 -16.36
C ASP A 61 7.95 16.61 -15.13
N ALA A 62 7.50 16.08 -14.00
CA ALA A 62 7.51 16.72 -12.69
C ALA A 62 8.37 15.93 -11.72
N LYS A 63 9.45 16.52 -11.22
CA LYS A 63 10.36 15.93 -10.23
C LYS A 63 10.45 16.83 -9.00
N SER A 64 10.23 16.26 -7.83
CA SER A 64 10.39 16.93 -6.54
C SER A 64 11.24 16.08 -5.62
N ASN A 65 12.37 16.63 -5.19
CA ASN A 65 13.32 15.99 -4.29
C ASN A 65 13.47 16.83 -3.03
N VAL A 66 13.23 16.24 -1.87
CA VAL A 66 13.49 16.86 -0.56
C VAL A 66 14.46 15.98 0.21
N TYR A 67 15.56 16.56 0.67
CA TYR A 67 16.53 15.92 1.53
C TYR A 67 16.63 16.68 2.86
N LYS A 68 16.34 15.99 3.97
CA LYS A 68 16.33 16.53 5.34
C LYS A 68 15.33 17.68 5.53
N ALA A 69 14.17 17.38 6.13
CA ALA A 69 13.24 18.41 6.58
C ALA A 69 12.48 18.05 7.85
N LYS A 70 11.93 19.03 8.57
CA LYS A 70 10.90 18.71 9.58
C LYS A 70 9.63 18.31 8.83
N ASP A 71 9.16 19.19 7.95
CA ASP A 71 7.99 18.97 7.10
C ASP A 71 8.36 18.99 5.63
N ALA A 72 8.10 17.89 4.92
CA ALA A 72 8.34 17.75 3.49
C ALA A 72 7.03 17.49 2.74
N LYS A 73 6.65 18.39 1.82
CA LYS A 73 5.43 18.30 1.01
C LYS A 73 5.76 18.37 -0.48
N SER A 74 5.25 17.43 -1.25
CA SER A 74 5.34 17.40 -2.72
C SER A 74 3.96 17.20 -3.31
N ASN A 75 3.49 18.16 -4.11
CA ASN A 75 2.21 18.12 -4.79
C ASN A 75 2.42 18.22 -6.31
N LEU A 76 2.22 17.13 -7.03
CA LEU A 76 2.37 17.07 -8.49
C LEU A 76 1.01 16.75 -9.12
N HIS A 77 0.48 17.68 -9.92
CA HIS A 77 -0.86 17.58 -10.50
C HIS A 77 -0.82 17.77 -12.02
N LYS A 78 -1.55 16.91 -12.76
CA LYS A 78 -1.62 16.93 -14.23
C LYS A 78 -0.25 16.80 -14.90
N ALA A 79 0.58 15.84 -14.45
CA ALA A 79 1.86 15.55 -15.08
C ALA A 79 1.83 14.23 -15.87
N LYS A 80 2.50 14.13 -17.03
CA LYS A 80 2.65 12.82 -17.69
C LYS A 80 3.46 11.88 -16.78
N ASP A 81 4.62 12.34 -16.35
CA ASP A 81 5.52 11.64 -15.44
C ASP A 81 5.73 12.44 -14.15
N ALA A 82 5.36 11.86 -13.01
CA ALA A 82 5.43 12.52 -11.71
C ALA A 82 6.26 11.71 -10.72
N LYS A 83 7.37 12.28 -10.24
CA LYS A 83 8.30 11.65 -9.30
C LYS A 83 8.50 12.53 -8.07
N SER A 84 8.21 11.98 -6.91
CA SER A 84 8.39 12.62 -5.61
C SER A 84 9.31 11.77 -4.75
N ASN A 85 10.41 12.34 -4.28
CA ASN A 85 11.39 11.68 -3.41
C ASN A 85 11.58 12.51 -2.13
N LEU A 86 11.15 11.99 -1.00
CA LEU A 86 11.29 12.64 0.30
C LEU A 86 12.21 11.80 1.20
N HIS A 87 13.35 12.35 1.58
CA HIS A 87 14.39 11.64 2.31
C HIS A 87 14.71 12.33 3.64
N LYS A 88 14.68 11.57 4.75
CA LYS A 88 14.95 12.06 6.12
C LYS A 88 14.00 13.21 6.51
N ALA A 89 12.70 12.96 6.60
CA ALA A 89 11.74 13.97 7.05
C ALA A 89 11.02 13.53 8.33
N LYS A 90 10.68 14.43 9.26
CA LYS A 90 9.78 14.04 10.37
C LYS A 90 8.41 13.68 9.79
N ASP A 91 7.86 14.60 9.01
CA ASP A 91 6.57 14.51 8.34
C ASP A 91 6.75 14.58 6.82
N ALA A 92 6.42 13.50 6.10
CA ALA A 92 6.58 13.38 4.66
C ALA A 92 5.23 13.17 3.96
N LYS A 93 4.82 14.11 3.11
CA LYS A 93 3.55 14.04 2.36
C LYS A 93 3.80 14.19 0.86
N SER A 94 3.46 13.15 0.09
CA SER A 94 3.54 13.16 -1.37
C SER A 94 2.15 12.96 -1.97
N ASN A 95 1.70 13.91 -2.78
CA ASN A 95 0.41 13.90 -3.47
C ASN A 95 0.62 13.96 -4.99
N LEU A 96 0.24 12.89 -5.69
CA LEU A 96 0.36 12.76 -7.14
C LEU A 96 -1.04 12.57 -7.73
N GLN A 97 -1.48 13.49 -8.59
CA GLN A 97 -2.86 13.52 -9.07
C GLN A 97 -2.96 13.71 -10.58
N LYS A 98 -3.84 12.92 -11.23
CA LYS A 98 -4.12 12.99 -12.67
C LYS A 98 -2.83 12.85 -13.49
N THR A 99 -2.11 11.75 -13.28
CA THR A 99 -0.79 11.51 -13.90
C THR A 99 -0.77 10.24 -14.72
N LYS A 100 0.00 10.14 -15.81
CA LYS A 100 0.14 8.84 -16.50
C LYS A 100 0.96 7.88 -15.63
N TYR A 101 2.13 8.32 -15.19
CA TYR A 101 3.04 7.56 -14.35
C TYR A 101 3.34 8.33 -13.05
N ALA A 102 2.97 7.77 -11.90
CA ALA A 102 3.21 8.35 -10.58
C ALA A 102 4.13 7.47 -9.75
N LYS A 103 5.24 8.05 -9.26
CA LYS A 103 6.16 7.40 -8.33
C LYS A 103 6.40 8.28 -7.10
N SER A 104 6.09 7.75 -5.93
CA SER A 104 6.37 8.37 -4.63
C SER A 104 7.34 7.47 -3.86
N ASN A 105 8.47 8.02 -3.46
CA ASN A 105 9.45 7.35 -2.61
C ASN A 105 9.66 8.17 -1.34
N ILE A 106 9.49 7.54 -0.18
CA ILE A 106 9.75 8.17 1.12
C ILE A 106 10.71 7.29 1.92
N TYR A 107 11.80 7.87 2.39
CA TYR A 107 12.86 7.15 3.11
C TYR A 107 13.17 7.84 4.44
N LYS A 108 13.19 7.07 5.53
CA LYS A 108 13.45 7.54 6.90
C LYS A 108 12.51 8.68 7.30
N ALA A 109 11.30 8.34 7.73
CA ALA A 109 10.36 9.32 8.28
C ALA A 109 9.68 8.86 9.55
N LYS A 110 9.22 9.80 10.39
CA LYS A 110 8.31 9.45 11.48
C LYS A 110 6.94 9.13 10.87
N ASP A 111 6.38 10.10 10.15
CA ASP A 111 5.07 10.02 9.53
C ASP A 111 5.21 10.15 8.01
N ALA A 112 4.66 9.20 7.25
CA ALA A 112 4.69 9.23 5.79
C ALA A 112 3.32 8.96 5.18
N LYS A 113 2.86 9.87 4.33
CA LYS A 113 1.63 9.73 3.55
C LYS A 113 1.89 9.91 2.07
N SER A 114 1.51 8.90 1.28
CA SER A 114 1.59 8.92 -0.18
C SER A 114 0.20 8.76 -0.78
N ASN A 115 -0.32 9.78 -1.44
CA ASN A 115 -1.62 9.74 -2.11
C ASN A 115 -1.44 9.79 -3.63
N LEU A 116 -1.95 8.77 -4.33
CA LEU A 116 -1.91 8.65 -5.79
C LEU A 116 -3.35 8.54 -6.31
N HIS A 117 -3.79 9.53 -7.08
CA HIS A 117 -5.17 9.60 -7.58
C HIS A 117 -5.22 9.76 -9.09
N LYS A 118 -6.07 8.96 -9.77
CA LYS A 118 -6.24 8.98 -11.23
C LYS A 118 -4.91 8.81 -11.96
N ALA A 119 -4.32 7.62 -11.88
CA ALA A 119 -3.10 7.31 -12.60
C ALA A 119 -3.18 6.00 -13.39
N LYS A 120 -2.47 5.93 -14.54
CA LYS A 120 -2.33 4.65 -15.25
C LYS A 120 -1.47 3.72 -14.43
N ASP A 121 -0.27 4.17 -14.08
CA ASP A 121 0.67 3.44 -13.24
C ASP A 121 1.01 4.24 -11.98
N ALA A 122 0.84 3.61 -10.82
CA ALA A 122 1.01 4.23 -9.52
C ALA A 122 1.91 3.36 -8.63
N LYS A 123 3.06 3.90 -8.21
CA LYS A 123 4.02 3.23 -7.34
C LYS A 123 4.30 4.07 -6.09
N SER A 124 4.20 3.44 -4.92
CA SER A 124 4.56 4.05 -3.63
C SER A 124 5.50 3.16 -2.85
N ASN A 125 6.71 3.65 -2.56
CA ASN A 125 7.73 2.92 -1.81
C ASN A 125 8.07 3.69 -0.53
N LEU A 126 7.87 3.06 0.64
CA LEU A 126 8.19 3.64 1.94
C LEU A 126 9.21 2.74 2.66
N TYR A 127 10.32 3.31 3.13
CA TYR A 127 11.39 2.57 3.80
C TYR A 127 11.78 3.23 5.13
N LYS A 128 11.85 2.41 6.20
CA LYS A 128 12.15 2.87 7.57
C LYS A 128 11.22 4.03 7.99
N VAL A 129 9.93 3.77 8.07
CA VAL A 129 8.92 4.76 8.45
C VAL A 129 8.16 4.30 9.70
N ASN A 130 7.94 5.13 10.71
CA ASN A 130 7.13 4.68 11.85
C ASN A 130 5.66 4.50 11.44
N ASP A 131 5.02 5.54 10.92
CA ASP A 131 3.62 5.57 10.51
C ASP A 131 3.49 5.75 8.99
N ALA A 132 3.31 4.63 8.29
CA ALA A 132 3.32 4.55 6.84
C ALA A 132 1.92 4.37 6.26
N ILE A 133 1.48 5.31 5.42
CA ILE A 133 0.18 5.27 4.74
C ILE A 133 0.36 5.50 3.24
N SER A 134 -0.19 4.58 2.43
CA SER A 134 -0.31 4.77 0.98
C SER A 134 -1.74 4.57 0.52
N ASN A 135 -2.27 5.59 -0.16
CA ASN A 135 -3.62 5.62 -0.71
C ASN A 135 -3.56 5.69 -2.23
N PHE A 136 -4.29 4.78 -2.87
CA PHE A 136 -4.47 4.71 -4.31
C PHE A 136 -5.96 4.81 -4.62
N ASN A 137 -6.35 5.78 -5.43
CA ASN A 137 -7.74 5.96 -5.81
C ASN A 137 -7.88 6.12 -7.33
N LYS A 138 -8.68 5.26 -7.96
CA LYS A 138 -8.88 5.24 -9.43
C LYS A 138 -7.55 5.12 -10.19
N ALA A 139 -6.68 4.20 -9.77
CA ALA A 139 -5.40 3.96 -10.44
C ALA A 139 -5.38 2.56 -11.06
N ASN A 140 -5.05 2.45 -12.36
CA ASN A 140 -5.19 1.20 -13.10
C ASN A 140 -4.23 0.12 -12.56
N ASP A 141 -2.93 0.44 -12.52
CA ASP A 141 -1.85 -0.42 -12.03
C ASP A 141 -1.25 0.18 -10.76
N SER A 142 -1.61 -0.36 -9.61
CA SER A 142 -1.23 0.21 -8.31
C SER A 142 -0.35 -0.75 -7.52
N LYS A 143 0.87 -0.33 -7.20
CA LYS A 143 1.85 -1.10 -6.41
C LYS A 143 2.35 -0.30 -5.22
N SER A 144 2.28 -0.88 -4.03
CA SER A 144 2.84 -0.28 -2.82
C SER A 144 3.75 -1.24 -2.08
N ASN A 145 4.95 -0.77 -1.73
CA ASN A 145 5.96 -1.55 -1.05
C ASN A 145 6.42 -0.82 0.22
N PHE A 146 6.19 -1.42 1.38
CA PHE A 146 6.74 -0.94 2.64
C PHE A 146 7.81 -1.89 3.15
N ASN A 147 8.95 -1.34 3.54
CA ASN A 147 10.03 -2.11 4.16
C ASN A 147 10.44 -1.45 5.47
N LYS A 148 10.19 -2.15 6.58
CA LYS A 148 10.36 -1.68 7.96
C LYS A 148 9.42 -0.51 8.28
N ALA A 149 8.26 -0.81 8.85
CA ALA A 149 7.40 0.20 9.45
C ALA A 149 6.86 -0.20 10.82
N LYS A 150 6.52 0.73 11.71
CA LYS A 150 5.82 0.36 12.97
C LYS A 150 4.35 0.09 12.66
N TYR A 151 3.70 1.01 11.97
CA TYR A 151 2.33 0.92 11.49
C TYR A 151 2.31 1.09 9.97
N ALA A 152 1.69 0.13 9.28
CA ALA A 152 1.61 0.07 7.83
C ALA A 152 0.16 -0.01 7.39
N LYS A 153 -0.33 0.99 6.65
CA LYS A 153 -1.68 0.99 6.05
C LYS A 153 -1.62 1.21 4.54
N PHE A 154 -2.16 0.26 3.81
CA PHE A 154 -2.38 0.36 2.36
C PHE A 154 -3.88 0.47 2.09
N ASN A 155 -4.30 1.44 1.28
CA ASN A 155 -5.68 1.53 0.81
C ASN A 155 -5.69 1.67 -0.71
N PHE A 156 -6.36 0.75 -1.38
CA PHE A 156 -6.62 0.78 -2.81
C PHE A 156 -8.13 0.86 -3.04
N ASN A 157 -8.58 1.90 -3.72
CA ASN A 157 -9.98 2.11 -4.09
C ASN A 157 -10.07 2.18 -5.62
N LYS A 158 -10.75 1.21 -6.23
CA LYS A 158 -10.94 1.09 -7.68
C LYS A 158 -9.60 1.05 -8.44
N ALA A 159 -9.09 -0.17 -8.64
CA ALA A 159 -7.90 -0.41 -9.45
C ALA A 159 -8.11 -1.62 -10.37
N LYS A 160 -7.46 -1.70 -11.53
CA LYS A 160 -7.49 -2.96 -12.30
C LYS A 160 -6.60 -3.99 -11.61
N TYR A 161 -5.37 -3.59 -11.29
CA TYR A 161 -4.38 -4.41 -10.59
C TYR A 161 -3.91 -3.68 -9.32
N ALA A 162 -4.09 -4.28 -8.15
CA ALA A 162 -3.64 -3.76 -6.87
C ALA A 162 -2.72 -4.74 -6.16
N LYS A 163 -1.49 -4.30 -5.83
CA LYS A 163 -0.49 -5.10 -5.11
C LYS A 163 0.05 -4.33 -3.91
N SER A 164 -0.16 -4.85 -2.70
CA SER A 164 0.56 -4.43 -1.50
C SER A 164 1.61 -5.46 -1.11
N ASN A 165 2.83 -5.01 -0.82
CA ASN A 165 3.88 -5.82 -0.23
C ASN A 165 4.43 -5.13 1.02
N LEU A 166 4.47 -5.85 2.13
CA LEU A 166 5.07 -5.41 3.37
C LEU A 166 6.11 -6.43 3.85
N HIS A 167 7.32 -5.96 4.16
CA HIS A 167 8.41 -6.85 4.57
C HIS A 167 8.61 -6.95 6.09
N LYS A 168 8.29 -5.93 6.89
CA LYS A 168 8.36 -5.99 8.36
C LYS A 168 7.46 -4.91 8.96
N ALA A 169 6.55 -5.25 9.87
CA ALA A 169 5.90 -4.24 10.72
C ALA A 169 5.46 -4.72 12.11
N LYS A 170 5.11 -3.80 13.02
CA LYS A 170 4.33 -4.18 14.21
C LYS A 170 2.88 -4.41 13.80
N TYR A 171 2.28 -3.47 13.09
CA TYR A 171 0.90 -3.56 12.60
C TYR A 171 0.83 -3.36 11.09
N ALA A 172 0.15 -4.28 10.41
CA ALA A 172 -0.02 -4.30 8.97
C ALA A 172 -1.50 -4.37 8.59
N LYS A 173 -1.99 -3.40 7.82
CA LYS A 173 -3.35 -3.40 7.29
C LYS A 173 -3.33 -3.10 5.79
N SER A 174 -3.88 -4.02 4.99
CA SER A 174 -4.13 -3.81 3.56
C SER A 174 -5.62 -3.86 3.29
N ASN A 175 -6.17 -2.79 2.72
CA ASN A 175 -7.55 -2.74 2.24
C ASN A 175 -7.55 -2.54 0.72
N ILE A 176 -8.20 -3.44 -0.01
CA ILE A 176 -8.40 -3.31 -1.45
C ILE A 176 -9.90 -3.41 -1.73
N TYR A 177 -10.47 -2.35 -2.28
CA TYR A 177 -11.87 -2.27 -2.68
C TYR A 177 -12.00 -2.10 -4.19
N LYS A 178 -12.75 -3.02 -4.82
CA LYS A 178 -13.00 -3.07 -6.26
C LYS A 178 -11.72 -3.21 -7.09
N ALA A 179 -11.37 -4.44 -7.45
CA ALA A 179 -10.28 -4.70 -8.38
C ALA A 179 -10.51 -5.89 -9.32
N LYS A 180 -9.81 -5.94 -10.47
CA LYS A 180 -9.74 -7.20 -11.23
C LYS A 180 -8.83 -8.18 -10.48
N ASP A 181 -7.63 -7.72 -10.13
CA ASP A 181 -6.66 -8.51 -9.37
C ASP A 181 -6.22 -7.76 -8.10
N ALA A 182 -6.45 -8.39 -6.96
CA ALA A 182 -6.07 -7.88 -5.65
C ALA A 182 -5.07 -8.84 -5.00
N LYS A 183 -3.85 -8.37 -4.73
CA LYS A 183 -2.78 -9.13 -4.07
C LYS A 183 -2.29 -8.37 -2.84
N SER A 184 -2.32 -9.02 -1.68
CA SER A 184 -1.70 -8.52 -0.46
C SER A 184 -0.71 -9.51 0.10
N ASN A 185 0.53 -9.07 0.32
CA ASN A 185 1.60 -9.87 0.88
C ASN A 185 2.15 -9.17 2.14
N VAL A 186 2.15 -9.89 3.26
CA VAL A 186 2.80 -9.47 4.50
C VAL A 186 3.81 -10.52 4.90
N TYR A 187 5.07 -10.12 4.98
CA TYR A 187 6.14 -10.88 5.59
C TYR A 187 6.46 -10.24 6.94
N LYS A 188 6.45 -11.02 8.02
CA LYS A 188 6.78 -10.61 9.40
C LYS A 188 5.96 -9.44 9.94
N ALA A 189 4.92 -9.74 10.73
CA ALA A 189 4.22 -8.72 11.52
C ALA A 189 3.85 -9.20 12.93
N LYS A 190 3.57 -8.30 13.88
CA LYS A 190 2.85 -8.72 15.10
C LYS A 190 1.40 -9.00 14.70
N ASP A 191 0.73 -7.99 14.12
CA ASP A 191 -0.64 -8.11 13.63
C ASP A 191 -0.70 -7.82 12.14
N ALA A 192 -1.27 -8.75 11.37
CA ALA A 192 -1.47 -8.61 9.94
C ALA A 192 -2.95 -8.79 9.58
N LYS A 193 -3.51 -7.79 8.91
CA LYS A 193 -4.90 -7.77 8.43
C LYS A 193 -4.93 -7.47 6.93
N SER A 194 -5.54 -8.36 6.16
CA SER A 194 -5.78 -8.18 4.73
C SER A 194 -7.28 -8.24 4.46
N ASN A 195 -7.85 -7.18 3.88
CA ASN A 195 -9.26 -7.09 3.53
C ASN A 195 -9.39 -6.82 2.03
N LEU A 196 -9.85 -7.81 1.27
CA LEU A 196 -10.02 -7.72 -0.18
C LEU A 196 -11.52 -7.83 -0.51
N HIS A 197 -12.11 -6.78 -1.04
CA HIS A 197 -13.56 -6.69 -1.27
C HIS A 197 -13.89 -6.39 -2.73
N LYS A 198 -14.83 -7.14 -3.32
CA LYS A 198 -15.26 -7.00 -4.72
C LYS A 198 -14.08 -7.12 -5.70
N ALA A 199 -13.28 -8.17 -5.57
CA ALA A 199 -12.17 -8.44 -6.49
C ALA A 199 -12.47 -9.66 -7.38
N LYS A 200 -12.18 -9.65 -8.68
CA LYS A 200 -12.36 -10.86 -9.51
C LYS A 200 -11.43 -11.98 -9.00
N TYR A 201 -10.15 -11.67 -8.85
CA TYR A 201 -9.14 -12.55 -8.27
C TYR A 201 -8.54 -11.88 -7.03
N ALA A 202 -8.66 -12.55 -5.88
CA ALA A 202 -8.25 -12.02 -4.60
C ALA A 202 -7.27 -12.98 -3.92
N LYS A 203 -6.04 -12.52 -3.65
CA LYS A 203 -4.99 -13.31 -3.00
C LYS A 203 -4.41 -12.56 -1.81
N SER A 204 -4.44 -13.21 -0.65
CA SER A 204 -3.84 -12.73 0.58
C SER A 204 -2.81 -13.73 1.07
N ASN A 205 -1.57 -13.29 1.27
CA ASN A 205 -0.50 -14.10 1.84
C ASN A 205 0.06 -13.40 3.08
N ILE A 206 0.05 -14.08 4.23
CA ILE A 206 0.65 -13.60 5.47
C ILE A 206 1.62 -14.67 5.96
N TYR A 207 2.89 -14.29 6.11
CA TYR A 207 3.96 -15.16 6.57
C TYR A 207 4.59 -14.60 7.84
N LYS A 208 4.69 -15.44 8.89
CA LYS A 208 5.23 -15.08 10.21
C LYS A 208 4.46 -13.93 10.85
N ALA A 209 3.35 -14.22 11.51
CA ALA A 209 2.65 -13.22 12.31
C ALA A 209 2.27 -13.73 13.70
N LYS A 210 2.05 -12.87 14.69
CA LYS A 210 1.35 -13.31 15.91
C LYS A 210 -0.12 -13.51 15.55
N ASP A 211 -0.75 -12.46 15.04
CA ASP A 211 -2.14 -12.44 14.61
C ASP A 211 -2.23 -12.25 13.10
N ALA A 212 -2.73 -13.26 12.38
CA ALA A 212 -2.94 -13.23 10.94
C ALA A 212 -4.44 -13.29 10.61
N LYS A 213 -4.98 -12.23 10.01
CA LYS A 213 -6.39 -12.16 9.58
C LYS A 213 -6.48 -11.83 8.10
N SER A 214 -7.23 -12.63 7.36
CA SER A 214 -7.44 -12.49 5.93
C SER A 214 -8.93 -12.60 5.63
N ASN A 215 -9.52 -11.50 5.16
CA ASN A 215 -10.93 -11.40 4.81
C ASN A 215 -11.06 -11.14 3.31
N LEU A 216 -11.70 -12.05 2.59
CA LEU A 216 -11.96 -11.95 1.16
C LEU A 216 -13.46 -12.06 0.92
N HIS A 217 -14.09 -11.01 0.39
CA HIS A 217 -15.55 -10.95 0.21
C HIS A 217 -15.94 -10.55 -1.21
N LYS A 218 -16.93 -11.25 -1.77
CA LYS A 218 -17.47 -11.02 -3.12
C LYS A 218 -16.38 -11.13 -4.19
N ALA A 219 -15.73 -12.29 -4.29
CA ALA A 219 -14.71 -12.56 -5.30
C ALA A 219 -15.02 -13.79 -6.14
N LYS A 220 -14.62 -13.81 -7.42
CA LYS A 220 -14.77 -15.03 -8.23
C LYS A 220 -13.82 -16.09 -7.68
N ASP A 221 -12.55 -15.73 -7.55
CA ASP A 221 -11.50 -16.59 -7.01
C ASP A 221 -10.88 -15.93 -5.79
N ALA A 222 -10.88 -16.63 -4.66
CA ALA A 222 -10.38 -16.10 -3.41
C ALA A 222 -9.42 -17.09 -2.75
N LYS A 223 -8.18 -16.65 -2.54
CA LYS A 223 -7.09 -17.47 -1.99
C LYS A 223 -6.47 -16.78 -0.78
N SER A 224 -6.51 -17.44 0.36
CA SER A 224 -5.91 -17.00 1.61
C SER A 224 -4.85 -17.99 2.05
N ASN A 225 -3.61 -17.52 2.24
CA ASN A 225 -2.49 -18.33 2.72
C ASN A 225 -1.91 -17.69 3.98
N LEU A 226 -2.06 -18.36 5.12
CA LEU A 226 -1.54 -17.93 6.41
C LEU A 226 -0.49 -18.96 6.88
N HIS A 227 0.75 -18.53 7.07
CA HIS A 227 1.86 -19.44 7.36
C HIS A 227 2.67 -18.97 8.56
N LYS A 228 2.90 -19.87 9.52
CA LYS A 228 3.61 -19.61 10.78
C LYS A 228 2.94 -18.45 11.54
N ALA A 229 1.71 -18.65 12.01
CA ALA A 229 1.02 -17.65 12.83
C ALA A 229 0.67 -18.21 14.21
N LYS A 230 0.64 -17.40 15.27
CA LYS A 230 0.05 -17.90 16.54
C LYS A 230 -1.45 -18.10 16.32
N ASP A 231 -2.12 -17.04 15.88
CA ASP A 231 -3.56 -16.99 15.65
C ASP A 231 -3.84 -16.69 14.17
N ALA A 232 -4.37 -17.66 13.45
CA ALA A 232 -4.66 -17.57 12.02
C ALA A 232 -6.17 -17.62 11.75
N LYS A 233 -6.72 -16.57 11.16
CA LYS A 233 -8.14 -16.48 10.78
C LYS A 233 -8.26 -16.13 9.30
N SER A 234 -8.83 -17.06 8.55
CA SER A 234 -9.14 -16.91 7.12
C SER A 234 -10.65 -16.91 6.93
N ASN A 235 -11.19 -15.85 6.35
CA ASN A 235 -12.62 -15.69 6.12
C ASN A 235 -12.86 -15.35 4.65
N LEU A 236 -13.47 -16.28 3.93
CA LEU A 236 -13.82 -16.16 2.52
C LEU A 236 -15.34 -16.24 2.40
N GLN A 237 -15.96 -15.19 1.84
CA GLN A 237 -17.42 -15.04 1.85
C GLN A 237 -17.96 -14.65 0.48
N LYS A 238 -19.04 -15.31 0.05
CA LYS A 238 -19.73 -15.04 -1.22
C LYS A 238 -18.74 -15.14 -2.39
N THR A 239 -18.08 -16.28 -2.52
CA THR A 239 -17.03 -16.50 -3.51
C THR A 239 -17.34 -17.69 -4.41
N LYS A 240 -17.02 -17.66 -5.71
CA LYS A 240 -17.24 -18.85 -6.54
C LYS A 240 -16.27 -19.97 -6.13
N TYR A 241 -14.98 -19.66 -6.09
CA TYR A 241 -13.92 -20.58 -5.67
C TYR A 241 -13.18 -20.02 -4.45
N ALA A 242 -13.31 -20.67 -3.30
CA ALA A 242 -12.67 -20.30 -2.05
C ALA A 242 -11.56 -21.30 -1.70
N LYS A 243 -10.33 -20.82 -1.51
CA LYS A 243 -9.22 -21.62 -0.97
C LYS A 243 -8.59 -20.95 0.24
N SER A 244 -8.63 -21.64 1.37
CA SER A 244 -7.95 -21.26 2.61
C SER A 244 -6.86 -22.27 2.93
N ASN A 245 -5.63 -21.81 3.06
CA ASN A 245 -4.52 -22.61 3.56
C ASN A 245 -3.96 -21.96 4.83
N ILE A 246 -3.94 -22.71 5.93
CA ILE A 246 -3.31 -22.31 7.18
C ILE A 246 -2.26 -23.37 7.53
N TYR A 247 -1.01 -22.95 7.69
CA TYR A 247 0.12 -23.84 7.95
C TYR A 247 0.89 -23.40 9.19
N LYS A 248 1.13 -24.33 10.11
CA LYS A 248 1.82 -24.11 11.39
C LYS A 248 1.19 -22.96 12.17
N ALA A 249 0.04 -23.22 12.77
CA ALA A 249 -0.60 -22.26 13.68
C ALA A 249 -0.88 -22.86 15.05
N LYS A 250 -0.94 -22.03 16.10
CA LYS A 250 -1.50 -22.49 17.36
C LYS A 250 -3.01 -22.61 17.18
N ASP A 251 -3.66 -21.50 16.85
CA ASP A 251 -5.10 -21.44 16.62
C ASP A 251 -5.37 -21.18 15.14
N ALA A 252 -6.05 -22.11 14.47
CA ALA A 252 -6.42 -21.99 13.06
C ALA A 252 -7.93 -21.96 12.88
N LYS A 253 -8.46 -20.88 12.27
CA LYS A 253 -9.88 -20.75 11.92
C LYS A 253 -10.04 -20.46 10.44
N SER A 254 -10.77 -21.33 9.74
CA SER A 254 -11.10 -21.16 8.32
C SER A 254 -12.61 -21.13 8.11
N ASN A 255 -13.14 -19.99 7.68
CA ASN A 255 -14.55 -19.79 7.38
C ASN A 255 -14.74 -19.58 5.88
N LEU A 256 -15.47 -20.48 5.23
CA LEU A 256 -15.79 -20.47 3.80
C LEU A 256 -17.32 -20.41 3.63
N HIS A 257 -17.90 -19.22 3.66
CA HIS A 257 -19.36 -19.05 3.66
C HIS A 257 -19.90 -18.67 2.28
N LYS A 258 -20.97 -19.35 1.84
CA LYS A 258 -21.60 -19.15 0.52
C LYS A 258 -20.58 -19.27 -0.63
N ALA A 259 -19.84 -20.38 -0.64
CA ALA A 259 -18.92 -20.70 -1.73
C ALA A 259 -19.51 -21.78 -2.65
N LYS A 260 -19.31 -21.68 -3.97
CA LYS A 260 -19.65 -22.82 -4.85
C LYS A 260 -18.66 -23.96 -4.54
N ASP A 261 -17.38 -23.68 -4.70
CA ASP A 261 -16.29 -24.61 -4.38
C ASP A 261 -15.47 -24.09 -3.20
N ALA A 262 -15.37 -24.89 -2.14
CA ALA A 262 -14.72 -24.54 -0.89
C ALA A 262 -13.60 -25.53 -0.56
N LYS A 263 -12.35 -25.05 -0.55
CA LYS A 263 -11.16 -25.83 -0.18
C LYS A 263 -10.52 -25.26 1.09
N SER A 264 -10.45 -26.05 2.15
CA SER A 264 -9.76 -25.66 3.39
C SER A 264 -8.66 -26.65 3.74
N ASN A 265 -7.44 -26.16 3.91
CA ASN A 265 -6.29 -26.94 4.35
C ASN A 265 -5.75 -26.34 5.66
N LEU A 266 -5.81 -27.09 6.75
CA LEU A 266 -5.22 -26.73 8.03
C LEU A 266 -4.14 -27.76 8.36
N TYR A 267 -2.88 -27.37 8.33
CA TYR A 267 -1.75 -28.27 8.53
C TYR A 267 -0.90 -27.86 9.73
N LYS A 268 -0.58 -28.82 10.61
CA LYS A 268 0.19 -28.56 11.85
C LYS A 268 -0.44 -27.45 12.68
N ALA A 269 -1.76 -27.49 12.86
CA ALA A 269 -2.47 -26.58 13.74
C ALA A 269 -2.73 -27.25 15.10
N LYS A 270 -2.41 -26.58 16.22
CA LYS A 270 -2.72 -27.14 17.55
C LYS A 270 -4.22 -27.18 17.80
N ASP A 271 -4.93 -26.12 17.42
CA ASP A 271 -6.36 -25.95 17.64
C ASP A 271 -7.01 -25.53 16.31
N ALA A 272 -7.67 -26.47 15.62
CA ALA A 272 -8.24 -26.23 14.30
C ALA A 272 -9.78 -26.15 14.31
N LYS A 273 -10.32 -25.09 13.70
CA LYS A 273 -11.76 -24.93 13.44
C LYS A 273 -12.02 -24.60 11.98
N SER A 274 -13.00 -25.27 11.39
CA SER A 274 -13.46 -25.01 10.02
C SER A 274 -14.97 -24.81 9.97
N ASN A 275 -15.42 -23.92 9.09
CA ASN A 275 -16.83 -23.62 8.88
C ASN A 275 -17.11 -23.43 7.38
N PHE A 276 -18.04 -24.21 6.85
CA PHE A 276 -18.43 -24.26 5.44
C PHE A 276 -19.91 -23.89 5.23
N ASN A 277 -20.48 -23.05 6.09
CA ASN A 277 -21.90 -22.71 6.05
C ASN A 277 -22.36 -22.23 4.64
N LYS A 278 -23.35 -22.91 4.06
CA LYS A 278 -23.88 -22.67 2.71
C LYS A 278 -22.86 -22.82 1.58
N ALA A 279 -21.78 -23.56 1.81
CA ALA A 279 -20.91 -23.99 0.72
C ALA A 279 -21.49 -25.24 0.03
N LYS A 280 -21.37 -25.34 -1.29
CA LYS A 280 -21.89 -26.50 -2.04
C LYS A 280 -20.88 -27.64 -2.06
N ASP A 281 -19.74 -27.41 -2.71
CA ASP A 281 -18.71 -28.42 -2.93
C ASP A 281 -17.54 -28.21 -1.97
N VAL A 282 -17.45 -29.05 -0.94
CA VAL A 282 -16.45 -28.91 0.14
C VAL A 282 -15.36 -29.96 0.01
N LYS A 283 -14.09 -29.52 -0.01
CA LYS A 283 -12.92 -30.37 0.21
C LYS A 283 -12.10 -29.83 1.37
N SER A 284 -11.80 -30.68 2.34
CA SER A 284 -11.03 -30.29 3.53
C SER A 284 -9.88 -31.26 3.81
N ASN A 285 -8.77 -30.72 4.32
CA ASN A 285 -7.61 -31.50 4.74
C ASN A 285 -7.08 -30.94 6.07
N PHE A 286 -7.04 -31.80 7.09
CA PHE A 286 -6.64 -31.47 8.45
C PHE A 286 -5.37 -32.23 8.90
N ASN A 287 -4.46 -32.53 7.98
CA ASN A 287 -3.27 -33.33 8.27
C ASN A 287 -2.40 -32.71 9.38
N LYS A 288 -2.09 -33.50 10.42
CA LYS A 288 -1.35 -33.10 11.63
C LYS A 288 -1.99 -31.90 12.35
N ALA A 289 -3.29 -31.68 12.18
CA ALA A 289 -4.02 -30.67 12.93
C ALA A 289 -4.96 -31.35 13.92
N ASN A 290 -4.99 -30.87 15.16
CA ASN A 290 -5.97 -31.33 16.13
C ASN A 290 -7.28 -30.55 15.92
N LEU A 291 -8.28 -31.26 15.40
CA LEU A 291 -9.54 -30.70 14.94
C LEU A 291 -10.53 -30.58 16.10
N ILE A 292 -10.88 -29.35 16.46
CA ILE A 292 -11.79 -29.07 17.58
C ILE A 292 -13.24 -28.90 17.09
N LYS A 293 -13.44 -28.35 15.88
CA LYS A 293 -14.79 -28.14 15.33
C LYS A 293 -14.80 -28.03 13.82
N THR A 294 -15.73 -28.75 13.19
CA THR A 294 -16.10 -28.56 11.78
C THR A 294 -17.60 -28.33 11.69
N ILE A 295 -18.02 -27.25 11.00
CA ILE A 295 -19.43 -26.95 10.76
C ILE A 295 -19.69 -27.06 9.25
N ASN A 296 -20.54 -28.02 8.88
CA ASN A 296 -21.06 -28.18 7.54
C ASN A 296 -22.52 -27.72 7.55
N GLY A 297 -22.81 -26.53 7.02
CA GLY A 297 -24.19 -26.12 6.79
C GLY A 297 -24.61 -26.65 5.43
N ARG A 298 -25.39 -27.74 5.39
CA ARG A 298 -26.04 -28.21 4.15
C ARG A 298 -26.84 -27.03 3.57
N ALA A 299 -26.72 -26.85 2.25
CA ALA A 299 -27.39 -25.79 1.50
C ALA A 299 -28.83 -26.18 1.20
#